data_AF-A0A973CRT0-F1
#
_entry.id   AF-A0A973CRT0-F1
#
_cell.length_a   1.000
_cell.length_b   1.000
_cell.length_c   1.000
_cell.angle_alpha   90.00
_cell.angle_beta   90.00
_cell.angle_gamma   90.00
#
_symmetry.space_group_name_H-M   'P 1'
#
loop_
_entity.id
_entity.type
_entity.pdbx_description
1 polymer ?
#
loop_
_entity_poly.entity_id
_entity_poly.type
_entity_poly.pdbx_seq_one_letter_code
_entity_poly.pdbx_strand_id
1 'polypeptide(L)'
;MSAGYTLGVDALRDALGRRIVPVLVVICVLSIMALDSCTSCAPAQIEVNGVPQTLEGLPGGMSLLTLVVLGLWVIVLAGILSADHLRNTLEEGYASLALSRPVSRTSYAFARLAGALGVALGVGALLLAAASYLVAVRAGLPLTPVLGSSLACVLGAVTVGALSMTLSLHLPRLPSVLLVFAAVGVIALANLLGATRVDPGGWLSAIDQWGPPLAAGLAAPLQDWLPADYTRLDSGPLFLRLLFWSAIALFQLGFEFRRLEIRG
;
A
#
# COMPACT_ATOMS: atom_id res chain seq x y z
N MET A 1 -18.19 -26.31 5.79
CA MET A 1 -17.17 -25.29 5.42
C MET A 1 -17.11 -25.20 3.92
N SER A 2 -17.26 -24.00 3.34
CA SER A 2 -17.20 -23.82 1.89
C SER A 2 -15.75 -23.99 1.40
N ALA A 3 -15.57 -24.59 0.20
CA ALA A 3 -14.24 -24.83 -0.37
C ALA A 3 -13.40 -23.54 -0.53
N GLY A 4 -14.05 -22.38 -0.67
CA GLY A 4 -13.37 -21.08 -0.70
C GLY A 4 -12.71 -20.69 0.62
N TYR A 5 -13.33 -21.03 1.76
CA TYR A 5 -12.77 -20.70 3.08
C TYR A 5 -11.47 -21.47 3.34
N THR A 6 -11.45 -22.77 3.02
CA THR A 6 -10.25 -23.60 3.22
C THR A 6 -9.09 -23.11 2.34
N LEU A 7 -9.36 -22.75 1.08
CA LEU A 7 -8.34 -22.20 0.18
C LEU A 7 -7.75 -20.89 0.69
N GLY A 8 -8.58 -20.00 1.24
CA GLY A 8 -8.12 -18.74 1.82
C GLY A 8 -7.22 -18.94 3.04
N VAL A 9 -7.62 -19.85 3.95
CA VAL A 9 -6.82 -20.18 5.15
C VAL A 9 -5.50 -20.83 4.78
N ASP A 10 -5.50 -21.74 3.82
CA ASP A 10 -4.28 -22.40 3.33
C ASP A 10 -3.34 -21.38 2.67
N ALA A 11 -3.87 -20.47 1.85
CA ALA A 11 -3.08 -19.40 1.23
C ALA A 11 -2.48 -18.45 2.28
N LEU A 12 -3.24 -18.12 3.33
CA LEU A 12 -2.74 -17.28 4.42
C LEU A 12 -1.65 -17.98 5.23
N ARG A 13 -1.84 -19.26 5.59
CA ARG A 13 -0.81 -20.06 6.28
C ARG A 13 0.46 -20.17 5.45
N ASP A 14 0.31 -20.43 4.17
CA ASP A 14 1.43 -20.48 3.23
C ASP A 14 2.16 -19.14 3.14
N ALA A 15 1.42 -18.02 3.09
CA ALA A 15 2.03 -16.68 3.12
C ALA A 15 2.76 -16.40 4.45
N LEU A 16 2.19 -16.79 5.59
CA LEU A 16 2.78 -16.62 6.92
C LEU A 16 4.03 -17.49 7.14
N GLY A 17 4.10 -18.67 6.51
CA GLY A 17 5.25 -19.58 6.61
C GLY A 17 6.49 -19.11 5.85
N ARG A 18 6.41 -18.01 5.08
CA ARG A 18 7.52 -17.54 4.25
C ARG A 18 8.60 -16.87 5.09
N ARG A 19 9.86 -17.11 4.71
CA ARG A 19 11.06 -16.48 5.31
C ARG A 19 11.04 -14.95 5.26
N ILE A 20 10.21 -14.34 4.41
CA ILE A 20 10.07 -12.88 4.33
C ILE A 20 9.34 -12.29 5.53
N VAL A 21 8.43 -13.05 6.18
CA VAL A 21 7.63 -12.57 7.32
C VAL A 21 8.47 -12.11 8.51
N PRO A 22 9.48 -12.86 9.01
CA PRO A 22 10.33 -12.35 10.10
C PRO A 22 11.10 -11.09 9.70
N VAL A 23 11.52 -10.97 8.44
CA VAL A 23 12.17 -9.76 7.92
C VAL A 23 11.21 -8.57 7.98
N LEU A 24 9.94 -8.77 7.62
CA LEU A 24 8.90 -7.73 7.74
C LEU A 24 8.71 -7.29 9.18
N VAL A 25 8.65 -8.24 10.14
CA VAL A 25 8.55 -7.91 11.56
C VAL A 25 9.73 -7.06 12.04
N VAL A 26 10.96 -7.42 11.65
CA VAL A 26 12.16 -6.63 11.99
C VAL A 26 12.07 -5.22 11.39
N ILE A 27 11.72 -5.10 10.11
CA ILE A 27 11.53 -3.80 9.46
C ILE A 27 10.44 -3.00 10.18
N CYS A 28 9.34 -3.62 10.61
CA CYS A 28 8.29 -2.94 11.35
C CYS A 28 8.77 -2.37 12.67
N VAL A 29 9.51 -3.16 13.45
CA VAL A 29 10.09 -2.72 14.72
C VAL A 29 11.06 -1.57 14.47
N LEU A 30 11.96 -1.69 13.49
CA LEU A 30 12.91 -0.63 13.13
C LEU A 30 12.20 0.66 12.70
N SER A 31 11.15 0.55 11.89
CA SER A 31 10.34 1.70 11.48
C SER A 31 9.68 2.36 12.69
N ILE A 32 9.08 1.60 13.61
CA ILE A 32 8.47 2.16 14.83
C ILE A 32 9.53 2.86 15.70
N MET A 33 10.72 2.28 15.87
CA MET A 33 11.81 2.90 16.63
C MET A 33 12.31 4.19 15.97
N ALA A 34 12.40 4.22 14.64
CA ALA A 34 12.75 5.42 13.90
C ALA A 34 11.68 6.51 14.06
N LEU A 35 10.39 6.16 14.00
CA LEU A 35 9.29 7.09 14.24
C LEU A 35 9.31 7.65 15.66
N ASP A 36 9.59 6.79 16.64
CA ASP A 36 9.69 7.18 18.04
C ASP A 36 10.81 8.22 18.24
N SER A 37 11.95 8.00 17.60
CA SER A 37 13.12 8.90 17.63
C SER A 37 12.85 10.23 16.90
N CYS A 38 12.12 10.20 15.78
CA CYS A 38 11.80 11.39 15.01
C CYS A 38 10.70 12.25 15.67
N THR A 39 9.76 11.62 16.37
CA THR A 39 8.63 12.33 17.00
C THR A 39 8.91 12.77 18.44
N SER A 40 10.00 12.33 19.06
CA SER A 40 10.38 12.73 20.43
C SER A 40 10.88 14.18 20.53
N CYS A 41 11.28 14.79 19.41
CA CYS A 41 11.77 16.17 19.37
C CYS A 41 10.65 17.24 19.24
N ALA A 42 9.39 16.83 19.11
CA ALA A 42 8.29 17.70 18.69
C ALA A 42 7.78 18.76 19.71
N PRO A 43 7.94 18.64 21.05
CA PRO A 43 7.47 19.69 21.95
C PRO A 43 8.57 20.61 22.48
N ALA A 44 9.84 20.40 22.09
CA ALA A 44 10.89 21.34 22.48
C ALA A 44 10.63 22.66 21.75
N GLN A 45 10.30 23.72 22.48
CA GLN A 45 10.22 25.09 21.97
C GLN A 45 11.54 25.39 21.25
N ILE A 46 11.53 25.33 19.92
CA ILE A 46 12.72 25.63 19.12
C ILE A 46 12.82 27.15 19.10
N GLU A 47 13.62 27.69 20.02
CA GLU A 47 13.97 29.10 20.02
C GLU A 47 15.00 29.34 18.91
N VAL A 48 14.58 29.98 17.83
CA VAL A 48 15.50 30.51 16.82
C VAL A 48 15.69 31.99 17.14
N ASN A 49 16.91 32.37 17.54
CA ASN A 49 17.25 33.74 17.96
C ASN A 49 16.45 34.25 19.18
N GLY A 50 16.14 33.37 20.15
CA GLY A 50 15.44 33.76 21.38
C GLY A 50 13.96 34.13 21.20
N VAL A 51 13.42 33.93 19.99
CA VAL A 51 11.98 34.02 19.73
C VAL A 51 11.43 32.60 19.71
N PRO A 52 10.45 32.26 20.58
CA PRO A 52 9.76 30.99 20.49
C PRO A 52 9.01 30.95 19.16
N GLN A 53 9.51 30.15 18.22
CA GLN A 53 8.81 29.90 16.96
C GLN A 53 7.67 28.92 17.28
N THR A 54 6.42 29.39 17.21
CA THR A 54 5.27 28.50 17.15
C THR A 54 5.30 27.84 15.77
N LEU A 55 5.85 26.63 15.70
CA LEU A 55 5.88 25.78 14.51
C LEU A 55 4.47 25.21 14.22
N GLU A 56 3.46 26.07 14.21
CA GLU A 56 2.08 25.75 13.87
C GLU A 56 2.08 25.12 12.46
N GLY A 57 1.75 23.83 12.39
CA GLY A 57 1.69 23.06 11.14
C GLY A 57 2.87 22.13 10.86
N LEU A 58 4.04 22.31 11.49
CA LEU A 58 5.16 21.37 11.36
C LEU A 58 4.81 19.93 11.82
N PRO A 59 4.19 19.72 13.00
CA PRO A 59 3.82 18.37 13.43
C PRO A 59 2.77 17.75 12.50
N GLY A 60 1.87 18.55 11.93
CA GLY A 60 0.88 18.11 10.95
C GLY A 60 1.51 17.60 9.66
N GLY A 61 2.40 18.40 9.06
CA GLY A 61 3.12 18.03 7.84
C GLY A 61 4.02 16.80 8.00
N MET A 62 4.76 16.70 9.10
CA MET A 62 5.61 15.54 9.38
C MET A 62 4.81 14.26 9.63
N SER A 63 3.67 14.38 10.33
CA SER A 63 2.76 13.25 10.56
C SER A 63 2.09 12.78 9.26
N LEU A 64 1.70 13.73 8.40
CA LEU A 64 1.16 13.43 7.07
C LEU A 64 2.19 12.67 6.23
N LEU A 65 3.41 13.20 6.10
CA LEU A 65 4.48 12.57 5.33
C LEU A 65 4.77 11.16 5.85
N THR A 66 4.84 11.01 7.17
CA THR A 66 5.04 9.73 7.85
C THR A 66 3.99 8.71 7.46
N LEU A 67 2.70 9.04 7.60
CA LEU A 67 1.61 8.12 7.28
C LEU A 67 1.54 7.79 5.79
N VAL A 68 1.80 8.77 4.91
CA VAL A 68 1.84 8.54 3.46
C VAL A 68 2.98 7.59 3.10
N VAL A 69 4.19 7.80 3.63
CA VAL A 69 5.34 6.93 3.37
C VAL A 69 5.10 5.51 3.89
N LEU A 70 4.56 5.35 5.10
CA LEU A 70 4.20 4.04 5.64
C LEU A 70 3.10 3.37 4.81
N GLY A 71 2.08 4.11 4.40
CA GLY A 71 1.02 3.60 3.53
C GLY A 71 1.56 3.13 2.18
N LEU A 72 2.42 3.92 1.54
CA LEU A 72 3.10 3.52 0.30
C LEU A 72 3.97 2.27 0.50
N TRP A 73 4.67 2.17 1.63
CA TRP A 73 5.45 0.98 1.97
C TRP A 73 4.57 -0.27 2.07
N VAL A 74 3.40 -0.18 2.70
CA VAL A 74 2.41 -1.27 2.77
C VAL A 74 1.90 -1.65 1.39
N ILE A 75 1.66 -0.67 0.51
CA ILE A 75 1.25 -0.91 -0.88
C ILE A 75 2.34 -1.65 -1.67
N VAL A 76 3.62 -1.25 -1.51
CA VAL A 76 4.76 -1.95 -2.11
C VAL A 76 4.87 -3.38 -1.60
N LEU A 77 4.76 -3.58 -0.29
CA LEU A 77 4.77 -4.91 0.33
C LEU A 77 3.65 -5.81 -0.22
N ALA A 78 2.44 -5.27 -0.37
CA ALA A 78 1.33 -5.98 -0.99
C ALA A 78 1.67 -6.42 -2.43
N GLY A 79 2.29 -5.54 -3.21
CA GLY A 79 2.76 -5.87 -4.57
C GLY A 79 3.80 -6.99 -4.60
N ILE A 80 4.86 -6.86 -3.79
CA ILE A 80 5.96 -7.84 -3.74
C ILE A 80 5.45 -9.21 -3.29
N LEU A 81 4.67 -9.25 -2.21
CA LEU A 81 4.12 -10.49 -1.68
C LEU A 81 3.16 -11.14 -2.68
N SER A 82 2.32 -10.36 -3.37
CA SER A 82 1.36 -10.91 -4.35
C SER A 82 2.08 -11.50 -5.59
N ALA A 83 3.10 -10.81 -6.11
CA ALA A 83 3.91 -11.30 -7.22
C ALA A 83 4.68 -12.59 -6.86
N ASP A 84 5.29 -12.63 -5.68
CA ASP A 84 6.03 -13.80 -5.18
C ASP A 84 5.11 -14.97 -4.82
N HIS A 85 3.89 -14.68 -4.33
CA HIS A 85 2.98 -15.72 -3.87
C HIS A 85 2.49 -16.60 -5.01
N LEU A 86 2.08 -16.00 -6.13
CA LEU A 86 1.61 -16.78 -7.28
C LEU A 86 2.75 -17.52 -7.97
N ARG A 87 3.87 -16.82 -8.20
CA ARG A 87 4.98 -17.35 -8.99
C ARG A 87 5.58 -18.61 -8.39
N ASN A 88 5.87 -18.60 -7.09
CA ASN A 88 6.47 -19.77 -6.42
C ASN A 88 5.55 -20.99 -6.53
N THR A 89 4.22 -20.81 -6.42
CA THR A 89 3.28 -21.95 -6.54
C THR A 89 3.20 -22.54 -7.94
N LEU A 90 3.49 -21.75 -8.97
CA LEU A 90 3.57 -22.21 -10.35
C LEU A 90 4.90 -22.92 -10.63
N GLU A 91 6.01 -22.36 -10.14
CA GLU A 91 7.36 -22.93 -10.32
C GLU A 91 7.55 -24.26 -9.58
N GLU A 92 6.93 -24.40 -8.40
CA GLU A 92 6.99 -25.63 -7.59
C GLU A 92 5.96 -26.69 -8.02
N GLY A 93 5.12 -26.39 -9.02
CA GLY A 93 4.10 -27.32 -9.52
C GLY A 93 2.90 -27.53 -8.60
N TYR A 94 2.84 -26.90 -7.42
CA TYR A 94 1.70 -27.03 -6.50
C TYR A 94 0.37 -26.56 -7.09
N ALA A 95 0.41 -25.66 -8.08
CA ALA A 95 -0.79 -25.19 -8.78
C ALA A 95 -1.53 -26.33 -9.50
N SER A 96 -0.84 -27.30 -10.09
CA SER A 96 -1.48 -28.42 -10.80
C SER A 96 -2.21 -29.35 -9.82
N LEU A 97 -1.60 -29.61 -8.67
CA LEU A 97 -2.20 -30.38 -7.58
C LEU A 97 -3.43 -29.66 -7.00
N ALA A 98 -3.35 -28.35 -6.75
CA ALA A 98 -4.48 -27.58 -6.24
C ALA A 98 -5.66 -27.54 -7.22
N LEU A 99 -5.38 -27.45 -8.52
CA LEU A 99 -6.40 -27.36 -9.59
C LEU A 99 -6.91 -28.72 -10.06
N SER A 100 -6.39 -29.83 -9.55
CA SER A 100 -6.99 -31.17 -9.70
C SER A 100 -8.35 -31.26 -8.98
N ARG A 101 -8.58 -30.39 -7.99
CA ARG A 101 -9.86 -30.27 -7.28
C ARG A 101 -10.82 -29.40 -8.10
N PRO A 102 -12.15 -29.55 -7.94
CA PRO A 102 -13.15 -28.76 -8.66
C PRO A 102 -13.22 -27.30 -8.15
N VAL A 103 -12.14 -26.55 -8.34
CA VAL A 103 -11.98 -25.15 -7.92
C VAL A 103 -11.80 -24.30 -9.17
N SER A 104 -12.55 -23.20 -9.27
CA SER A 104 -12.38 -22.28 -10.40
C SER A 104 -10.99 -21.63 -10.35
N ARG A 105 -10.35 -21.48 -11.52
CA ARG A 105 -9.03 -20.83 -11.63
C ARG A 105 -9.04 -19.41 -11.02
N THR A 106 -10.12 -18.66 -11.23
CA THR A 106 -10.28 -17.32 -10.63
C THR A 106 -10.38 -17.37 -9.12
N SER A 107 -11.11 -18.33 -8.56
CA SER A 107 -11.19 -18.49 -7.10
C SER A 107 -9.82 -18.82 -6.51
N TYR A 108 -9.01 -19.63 -7.21
CA TYR A 108 -7.63 -19.90 -6.80
C TYR A 108 -6.77 -18.63 -6.80
N ALA A 109 -6.78 -17.86 -7.90
CA ALA A 109 -6.03 -16.60 -7.98
C ALA A 109 -6.46 -15.59 -6.90
N PHE A 110 -7.77 -15.41 -6.68
CA PHE A 110 -8.25 -14.49 -5.64
C PHE A 110 -7.93 -14.97 -4.22
N ALA A 111 -7.96 -16.29 -3.96
CA ALA A 111 -7.54 -16.81 -2.66
C ALA A 111 -6.06 -16.53 -2.39
N ARG A 112 -5.22 -16.68 -3.42
CA ARG A 112 -3.79 -16.37 -3.35
C ARG A 112 -3.53 -14.88 -3.15
N LEU A 113 -4.23 -14.01 -3.88
CA LEU A 113 -4.18 -12.57 -3.65
C LEU A 113 -4.62 -12.22 -2.22
N ALA A 114 -5.73 -12.80 -1.73
CA ALA A 114 -6.23 -12.56 -0.39
C ALA A 114 -5.24 -12.99 0.70
N GLY A 115 -4.53 -14.11 0.52
CA GLY A 115 -3.46 -14.54 1.43
C GLY A 115 -2.31 -13.54 1.50
N ALA A 116 -1.83 -13.06 0.35
CA ALA A 116 -0.76 -12.06 0.29
C ALA A 116 -1.21 -10.70 0.89
N LEU A 117 -2.42 -10.25 0.56
CA LEU A 117 -3.01 -9.04 1.12
C LEU A 117 -3.23 -9.16 2.63
N GLY A 118 -3.65 -10.32 3.14
CA GLY A 118 -3.84 -10.54 4.57
C GLY A 118 -2.56 -10.30 5.37
N VAL A 119 -1.41 -10.77 4.87
CA VAL A 119 -0.11 -10.53 5.50
C VAL A 119 0.29 -9.06 5.37
N ALA A 120 0.20 -8.48 4.18
CA ALA A 120 0.59 -7.08 3.94
C ALA A 120 -0.25 -6.08 4.76
N LEU A 121 -1.57 -6.26 4.78
CA LEU A 121 -2.50 -5.42 5.52
C LEU A 121 -2.43 -5.66 7.02
N GLY A 122 -2.12 -6.88 7.49
CA GLY A 122 -1.86 -7.13 8.91
C GLY A 122 -0.64 -6.35 9.40
N VAL A 123 0.45 -6.39 8.62
CA VAL A 123 1.65 -5.58 8.87
C VAL A 123 1.33 -4.08 8.80
N GLY A 124 0.59 -3.65 7.78
CA GLY A 124 0.19 -2.26 7.61
C GLY A 124 -0.70 -1.73 8.72
N ALA A 125 -1.64 -2.55 9.20
CA ALA A 125 -2.51 -2.21 10.32
C ALA A 125 -1.68 -1.97 11.58
N LEU A 126 -0.69 -2.83 11.88
CA LEU A 126 0.20 -2.64 13.03
C LEU A 126 1.02 -1.34 12.89
N LEU A 127 1.63 -1.10 11.73
CA LEU A 127 2.45 0.08 11.46
C LEU A 127 1.66 1.37 11.52
N LEU A 128 0.54 1.44 10.79
CA LEU A 128 -0.30 2.63 10.75
C LEU A 128 -0.99 2.87 12.09
N ALA A 129 -1.42 1.84 12.81
CA ALA A 129 -1.98 2.01 14.16
C ALA A 129 -0.94 2.55 15.15
N ALA A 130 0.28 2.00 15.14
CA ALA A 130 1.37 2.48 16.00
C ALA A 130 1.74 3.94 15.67
N ALA A 131 1.91 4.26 14.39
CA ALA A 131 2.19 5.63 13.95
C ALA A 131 1.06 6.60 14.34
N SER A 132 -0.20 6.20 14.14
CA SER A 132 -1.36 7.03 14.46
C SER A 132 -1.54 7.25 15.95
N TYR A 133 -1.25 6.23 16.77
CA TYR A 133 -1.22 6.35 18.22
C TYR A 133 -0.15 7.36 18.67
N LEU A 134 1.07 7.26 18.14
CA LEU A 134 2.15 8.21 18.43
C LEU A 134 1.77 9.63 18.02
N VAL A 135 1.18 9.79 16.84
CA VAL A 135 0.71 11.09 16.32
C VAL A 135 -0.39 11.68 17.21
N ALA A 136 -1.38 10.88 17.62
CA ALA A 136 -2.45 11.36 18.49
C ALA A 136 -1.94 11.78 19.88
N VAL A 137 -1.05 10.98 20.49
CA VAL A 137 -0.53 11.27 21.83
C VAL A 137 0.47 12.44 21.82
N ARG A 138 1.34 12.53 20.81
CA ARG A 138 2.43 13.52 20.79
C ARG A 138 2.06 14.82 20.10
N ALA A 139 1.27 14.77 19.03
CA ALA A 139 0.90 15.95 18.25
C ALA A 139 -0.55 16.42 18.50
N GLY A 140 -1.36 15.66 19.25
CA GLY A 140 -2.75 16.02 19.53
C GLY A 140 -3.65 16.03 18.30
N LEU A 141 -3.24 15.37 17.21
CA LEU A 141 -3.96 15.38 15.94
C LEU A 141 -5.16 14.41 15.96
N PRO A 142 -6.28 14.76 15.30
CA PRO A 142 -7.46 13.91 15.27
C PRO A 142 -7.20 12.61 14.49
N LEU A 143 -7.74 11.50 14.98
CA LEU A 143 -7.59 10.18 14.36
C LEU A 143 -8.54 9.94 13.17
N THR A 144 -9.60 10.73 13.01
CA THR A 144 -10.61 10.51 11.96
C THR A 144 -10.01 10.53 10.53
N PRO A 145 -9.16 11.51 10.16
CA PRO A 145 -8.41 11.52 8.90
C PRO A 145 -7.63 10.23 8.59
N VAL A 146 -7.08 9.60 9.63
CA VAL A 146 -6.27 8.38 9.50
C VAL A 146 -7.10 7.22 8.95
N LEU A 147 -8.39 7.13 9.32
CA LEU A 147 -9.27 6.07 8.82
C LEU A 147 -9.45 6.18 7.30
N GLY A 148 -9.62 7.40 6.79
CA GLY A 148 -9.69 7.66 5.35
C GLY A 148 -8.39 7.26 4.65
N SER A 149 -7.24 7.63 5.22
CA SER A 149 -5.93 7.26 4.68
C SER A 149 -5.71 5.74 4.72
N SER A 150 -6.13 5.06 5.79
CA SER A 150 -6.05 3.60 5.91
C SER A 150 -6.91 2.88 4.87
N LEU A 151 -8.11 3.40 4.60
CA LEU A 151 -8.98 2.85 3.55
C LEU A 151 -8.36 3.03 2.16
N ALA A 152 -7.77 4.20 1.88
CA ALA A 152 -7.01 4.42 0.65
C ALA A 152 -5.80 3.48 0.55
N CYS A 153 -5.10 3.21 1.67
CA CYS A 153 -4.01 2.23 1.71
C CYS A 153 -4.49 0.83 1.32
N VAL A 154 -5.65 0.39 1.83
CA VAL A 154 -6.22 -0.91 1.47
C VAL A 154 -6.53 -1.00 -0.03
N LEU A 155 -7.17 0.02 -0.60
CA LEU A 155 -7.47 0.03 -2.03
C LEU A 155 -6.21 0.11 -2.91
N GLY A 156 -5.21 0.88 -2.48
CA GLY A 156 -3.90 0.92 -3.13
C GLY A 156 -3.21 -0.44 -3.09
N ALA A 157 -3.24 -1.13 -1.95
CA ALA A 157 -2.68 -2.45 -1.77
C ALA A 157 -3.37 -3.49 -2.66
N VAL A 158 -4.72 -3.46 -2.76
CA VAL A 158 -5.48 -4.31 -3.68
C VAL A 158 -5.09 -4.04 -5.14
N THR A 159 -5.02 -2.76 -5.53
CA THR A 159 -4.66 -2.35 -6.89
C THR A 159 -3.27 -2.86 -7.28
N VAL A 160 -2.25 -2.55 -6.48
CA VAL A 160 -0.86 -2.93 -6.76
C VAL A 160 -0.66 -4.43 -6.58
N GLY A 161 -1.28 -5.06 -5.58
CA GLY A 161 -1.24 -6.51 -5.37
C GLY A 161 -1.81 -7.28 -6.55
N ALA A 162 -2.98 -6.91 -7.06
CA ALA A 162 -3.58 -7.60 -8.20
C ALA A 162 -2.82 -7.38 -9.51
N LEU A 163 -2.36 -6.15 -9.79
CA LEU A 163 -1.54 -5.86 -10.99
C LEU A 163 -0.19 -6.58 -10.95
N SER A 164 0.52 -6.54 -9.82
CA SER A 164 1.81 -7.21 -9.66
C SER A 164 1.70 -8.74 -9.78
N MET A 165 0.63 -9.31 -9.24
CA MET A 165 0.33 -10.73 -9.39
C MET A 165 0.04 -11.09 -10.84
N THR A 166 -0.69 -10.25 -11.56
CA THR A 166 -0.91 -10.42 -13.01
C THR A 166 0.41 -10.34 -13.78
N LEU A 167 1.25 -9.36 -13.48
CA LEU A 167 2.56 -9.18 -14.11
C LEU A 167 3.50 -10.36 -13.86
N SER A 168 3.42 -11.00 -12.68
CA SER A 168 4.23 -12.18 -12.34
C SER A 168 3.96 -13.41 -13.23
N LEU A 169 2.84 -13.42 -13.96
CA LEU A 169 2.53 -14.45 -14.95
C LEU A 169 3.44 -14.36 -16.17
N HIS A 170 3.88 -13.14 -16.52
CA HIS A 170 4.67 -12.86 -17.72
C HIS A 170 6.15 -12.59 -17.42
N LEU A 171 6.46 -12.16 -16.20
CA LEU A 171 7.80 -11.76 -15.81
C LEU A 171 8.40 -12.71 -14.76
N PRO A 172 9.73 -12.90 -14.74
CA PRO A 172 10.38 -13.59 -13.64
C PRO A 172 10.33 -12.76 -12.36
N ARG A 173 10.65 -13.40 -11.23
CA ARG A 173 10.52 -12.81 -9.88
C ARG A 173 11.27 -11.50 -9.68
N LEU A 174 12.52 -11.39 -10.14
CA LEU A 174 13.33 -10.20 -9.88
C LEU A 174 12.79 -8.98 -10.67
N PRO A 175 12.50 -9.09 -11.98
CA PRO A 175 11.88 -7.98 -12.71
C PRO A 175 10.51 -7.56 -12.18
N SER A 176 9.66 -8.49 -11.71
CA SER A 176 8.35 -8.12 -11.16
C SER A 176 8.49 -7.30 -9.88
N VAL A 177 9.42 -7.66 -8.99
CA VAL A 177 9.72 -6.89 -7.77
C VAL A 177 10.26 -5.51 -8.10
N LEU A 178 11.25 -5.40 -9.00
CA LEU A 178 11.80 -4.10 -9.40
C LEU A 178 10.74 -3.20 -10.05
N LEU A 179 9.87 -3.79 -10.86
CA LEU A 179 8.78 -3.07 -11.51
C LEU A 179 7.76 -2.54 -10.50
N VAL A 180 7.44 -3.30 -9.43
CA VAL A 180 6.57 -2.81 -8.35
C VAL A 180 7.18 -1.59 -7.67
N PHE A 181 8.47 -1.65 -7.30
CA PHE A 181 9.15 -0.49 -6.70
C PHE A 181 9.17 0.72 -7.62
N ALA A 182 9.57 0.53 -8.88
CA ALA A 182 9.66 1.61 -9.86
C ALA A 182 8.28 2.22 -10.15
N ALA A 183 7.27 1.40 -10.41
CA ALA A 183 5.93 1.87 -10.73
C ALA A 183 5.28 2.61 -9.55
N VAL A 184 5.32 2.05 -8.33
CA VAL A 184 4.77 2.72 -7.16
C VAL A 184 5.53 4.01 -6.86
N GLY A 185 6.86 4.01 -6.95
CA GLY A 185 7.68 5.20 -6.73
C GLY A 185 7.38 6.33 -7.73
N VAL A 186 7.29 6.00 -9.03
CA VAL A 186 6.97 6.97 -10.10
C VAL A 186 5.55 7.52 -9.94
N ILE A 187 4.56 6.66 -9.66
CA ILE A 187 3.17 7.09 -9.45
C ILE A 187 3.06 7.96 -8.20
N ALA A 188 3.71 7.57 -7.10
CA ALA A 188 3.73 8.36 -5.87
C ALA A 188 4.38 9.73 -6.08
N LEU A 189 5.49 9.79 -6.81
CA LEU A 189 6.14 11.05 -7.17
C LEU A 189 5.23 11.94 -8.01
N ALA A 190 4.58 11.39 -9.04
CA ALA A 190 3.62 12.13 -9.85
C ALA A 190 2.47 12.70 -9.01
N ASN A 191 1.91 11.90 -8.10
CA ASN A 191 0.86 12.32 -7.19
C ASN A 191 1.29 13.41 -6.19
N LEU A 192 2.51 13.32 -5.66
CA LEU A 192 3.04 14.33 -4.73
C LEU A 192 3.32 15.65 -5.46
N LEU A 193 3.89 15.61 -6.67
CA LEU A 193 4.11 16.81 -7.47
C LEU A 193 2.77 17.48 -7.82
N GLY A 194 1.79 16.71 -8.28
CA GLY A 194 0.43 17.20 -8.54
C GLY A 194 -0.22 17.84 -7.31
N ALA A 195 -0.05 17.25 -6.13
CA ALA A 195 -0.55 17.81 -4.87
C ALA A 195 0.10 19.14 -4.47
N THR A 196 1.36 19.38 -4.87
CA THR A 196 2.07 20.64 -4.61
C THR A 196 1.76 21.76 -5.61
N ARG A 197 0.88 21.54 -6.60
CA ARG A 197 0.63 22.45 -7.75
C ARG A 197 1.87 22.81 -8.56
N VAL A 198 2.96 22.09 -8.35
CA VAL A 198 4.10 22.11 -9.26
C VAL A 198 3.66 21.29 -10.46
N ASP A 199 3.33 21.96 -11.58
CA ASP A 199 2.97 21.26 -12.82
C ASP A 199 4.18 20.39 -13.22
N PRO A 200 4.09 19.05 -13.08
CA PRO A 200 5.24 18.21 -13.38
C PRO A 200 5.51 18.17 -14.89
N GLY A 201 4.56 18.62 -15.72
CA GLY A 201 4.63 18.58 -17.17
C GLY A 201 4.73 17.17 -17.75
N GLY A 202 4.49 17.07 -19.06
CA GLY A 202 4.77 15.85 -19.84
C GLY A 202 4.03 14.60 -19.38
N TRP A 203 4.76 13.48 -19.26
CA TRP A 203 4.17 12.17 -18.96
C TRP A 203 3.83 11.98 -17.47
N LEU A 204 4.48 12.72 -16.57
CA LEU A 204 4.19 12.66 -15.14
C LEU A 204 2.83 13.28 -14.81
N SER A 205 2.43 14.36 -15.48
CA SER A 205 1.08 14.92 -15.31
C SER A 205 0.00 13.96 -15.82
N ALA A 206 0.27 13.23 -16.92
CA ALA A 206 -0.64 12.20 -17.40
C ALA A 206 -0.80 11.05 -16.39
N ILE A 207 0.28 10.61 -15.74
CA ILE A 207 0.21 9.62 -14.66
C ILE A 207 -0.57 10.15 -13.47
N ASP A 208 -0.36 11.41 -13.07
CA ASP A 208 -1.10 11.98 -11.95
C ASP A 208 -2.61 12.11 -12.24
N GLN A 209 -2.98 12.44 -13.48
CA GLN A 209 -4.38 12.60 -13.88
C GLN A 209 -5.11 11.28 -14.09
N TRP A 210 -4.47 10.30 -14.72
CA TRP A 210 -5.12 9.07 -15.15
C TRP A 210 -4.75 7.85 -14.32
N GLY A 211 -3.58 7.85 -13.69
CA GLY A 211 -3.07 6.75 -12.88
C GLY A 211 -3.78 6.60 -11.53
N PRO A 212 -3.50 5.49 -10.81
CA PRO A 212 -4.05 5.29 -9.48
C PRO A 212 -3.48 6.34 -8.51
N PRO A 213 -4.33 7.03 -7.72
CA PRO A 213 -3.88 8.04 -6.76
C PRO A 213 -3.30 7.38 -5.50
N LEU A 214 -2.13 6.76 -5.61
CA LEU A 214 -1.51 6.03 -4.50
C LEU A 214 -1.10 6.97 -3.37
N ALA A 215 -0.28 7.99 -3.66
CA ALA A 215 0.14 8.93 -2.62
C ALA A 215 -0.93 10.01 -2.34
N ALA A 216 -1.57 10.54 -3.38
CA ALA A 216 -2.60 11.56 -3.24
C ALA A 216 -3.84 11.02 -2.49
N GLY A 217 -4.23 9.77 -2.71
CA GLY A 217 -5.34 9.14 -1.99
C GLY A 217 -5.04 8.93 -0.50
N LEU A 218 -3.78 8.67 -0.15
CA LEU A 218 -3.33 8.60 1.25
C LEU A 218 -3.28 9.98 1.92
N ALA A 219 -2.86 11.00 1.17
CA ALA A 219 -2.66 12.36 1.68
C ALA A 219 -3.97 13.16 1.80
N ALA A 220 -4.93 12.98 0.89
CA ALA A 220 -6.13 13.80 0.83
C ALA A 220 -6.97 13.81 2.12
N PRO A 221 -7.20 12.67 2.80
CA PRO A 221 -7.90 12.68 4.09
C PRO A 221 -7.15 13.42 5.19
N LEU A 222 -5.81 13.45 5.12
CA LEU A 222 -4.92 14.05 6.12
C LEU A 222 -4.73 15.56 5.96
N GLN A 223 -5.33 16.17 4.93
CA GLN A 223 -5.16 17.59 4.63
C GLN A 223 -5.60 18.52 5.77
N ASP A 224 -6.54 18.06 6.61
CA ASP A 224 -7.04 18.83 7.77
C ASP A 224 -5.97 19.01 8.86
N TRP A 225 -4.85 18.30 8.77
CA TRP A 225 -3.68 18.49 9.64
C TRP A 225 -2.76 19.62 9.15
N LEU A 226 -2.97 20.11 7.93
CA LEU A 226 -2.22 21.23 7.37
C LEU A 226 -2.98 22.54 7.59
N PRO A 227 -2.28 23.67 7.72
CA PRO A 227 -2.90 25.00 7.70
C PRO A 227 -3.76 25.20 6.45
N ALA A 228 -4.84 25.99 6.58
CA ALA A 228 -5.84 26.19 5.51
C ALA A 228 -5.27 26.77 4.20
N ASP A 229 -4.06 27.35 4.25
CA ASP A 229 -3.35 27.91 3.11
C ASP A 229 -2.70 26.84 2.20
N TYR A 230 -2.60 25.59 2.67
CA TYR A 230 -2.10 24.48 1.88
C TYR A 230 -3.18 23.91 0.94
N THR A 231 -2.72 23.26 -0.13
CA THR A 231 -3.55 22.74 -1.22
C THR A 231 -4.66 21.83 -0.70
N ARG A 232 -5.92 22.22 -0.95
CA ARG A 232 -7.06 21.30 -0.77
C ARG A 232 -7.08 20.26 -1.88
N LEU A 233 -6.82 19.01 -1.50
CA LEU A 233 -7.06 17.84 -2.32
C LEU A 233 -8.52 17.43 -2.15
N ASP A 234 -9.25 17.30 -3.26
CA ASP A 234 -10.61 16.75 -3.18
C ASP A 234 -10.54 15.23 -2.98
N SER A 235 -10.84 14.80 -1.76
CA SER A 235 -10.77 13.40 -1.36
C SER A 235 -11.76 12.50 -2.11
N GLY A 236 -12.92 13.03 -2.51
CA GLY A 236 -13.98 12.27 -3.17
C GLY A 236 -13.55 11.69 -4.53
N PRO A 237 -13.16 12.54 -5.50
CA PRO A 237 -12.69 12.08 -6.81
C PRO A 237 -11.48 11.15 -6.74
N LEU A 238 -10.52 11.43 -5.85
CA LEU A 238 -9.35 10.58 -5.66
C LEU A 238 -9.74 9.18 -5.16
N PHE A 239 -10.68 9.10 -4.21
CA PHE A 239 -11.16 7.82 -3.70
C PHE A 239 -11.92 7.01 -4.76
N LEU A 240 -12.78 7.66 -5.54
CA LEU A 240 -13.48 7.01 -6.67
C LEU A 240 -12.52 6.49 -7.73
N ARG A 241 -11.48 7.27 -8.05
CA ARG A 241 -10.44 6.86 -9.00
C ARG A 241 -9.66 5.66 -8.47
N LEU A 242 -9.36 5.61 -7.18
CA LEU A 242 -8.69 4.47 -6.56
C LEU A 242 -9.56 3.21 -6.55
N LEU A 243 -10.86 3.35 -6.24
CA LEU A 243 -11.83 2.26 -6.36
C LEU A 243 -11.90 1.71 -7.79
N PHE A 244 -11.98 2.60 -8.78
CA PHE A 244 -11.99 2.23 -10.19
C PHE A 244 -10.75 1.41 -10.58
N TRP A 245 -9.55 1.88 -10.22
CA TRP A 245 -8.30 1.15 -10.46
C TRP A 245 -8.23 -0.19 -9.74
N SER A 246 -8.75 -0.28 -8.51
CA SER A 246 -8.81 -1.54 -7.77
C SER A 246 -9.72 -2.56 -8.47
N ALA A 247 -10.86 -2.12 -9.02
CA ALA A 247 -11.78 -2.97 -9.76
C ALA A 247 -11.18 -3.46 -11.09
N ILE A 248 -10.52 -2.59 -11.84
CA ILE A 248 -9.79 -2.95 -13.07
C ILE A 248 -8.70 -3.97 -12.77
N ALA A 249 -7.89 -3.74 -11.74
CA ALA A 249 -6.79 -4.62 -11.37
C ALA A 249 -7.29 -6.04 -11.03
N LEU A 250 -8.37 -6.14 -10.25
CA LEU A 250 -9.00 -7.42 -9.92
C LEU A 250 -9.61 -8.11 -11.15
N PHE A 251 -10.26 -7.34 -12.03
CA PHE A 251 -10.80 -7.86 -13.28
C PHE A 251 -9.69 -8.40 -14.19
N GLN A 252 -8.59 -7.65 -14.34
CA GLN A 252 -7.45 -8.05 -15.17
C GLN A 252 -6.80 -9.33 -14.64
N LEU A 253 -6.58 -9.44 -13.33
CA LEU A 253 -6.08 -10.66 -12.70
C LEU A 253 -6.99 -11.86 -13.00
N GLY A 254 -8.30 -11.69 -12.80
CA GLY A 254 -9.28 -12.74 -13.07
C GLY A 254 -9.33 -13.15 -14.55
N PHE A 255 -9.16 -12.18 -15.46
CA PHE A 255 -9.19 -12.41 -16.89
C PHE A 255 -7.95 -13.14 -17.41
N GLU A 256 -6.75 -12.67 -17.07
CA GLU A 256 -5.49 -13.30 -17.48
C GLU A 256 -5.36 -14.71 -16.90
N PHE A 257 -5.76 -14.91 -15.65
CA PHE A 257 -5.66 -16.21 -15.01
C PHE A 257 -6.63 -17.26 -15.59
N ARG A 258 -7.74 -16.83 -16.22
CA ARG A 258 -8.62 -17.73 -16.97
C ARG A 258 -7.96 -18.23 -18.26
N ARG A 259 -7.20 -17.35 -18.93
CA ARG A 259 -6.57 -17.64 -20.23
C ARG A 259 -5.32 -18.50 -20.13
N LEU A 260 -4.69 -18.57 -18.96
CA LEU A 260 -3.50 -19.39 -18.76
C LEU A 260 -3.78 -20.88 -19.02
N GLU A 261 -3.16 -21.42 -20.06
CA GLU A 261 -3.05 -22.85 -20.29
C GLU A 261 -2.00 -23.42 -19.33
N ILE A 262 -2.47 -24.07 -18.27
CA ILE A 262 -1.56 -24.78 -17.36
C ILE A 262 -1.18 -26.09 -18.05
N ARG A 263 -0.02 -26.08 -18.70
CA ARG A 263 0.60 -27.30 -19.21
C ARG A 263 1.12 -28.08 -18.01
N GLY A 264 0.50 -29.22 -17.73
CA GLY A 264 0.92 -30.18 -16.72
C GLY A 264 2.08 -31.05 -17.18
#